data_AF-F3AUM1-F1
#
_entry.id   AF-F3AUM1-F1
#
_cell.length_a   1.000
_cell.length_b   1.000
_cell.length_c   1.000
_cell.angle_alpha   90.00
_cell.angle_beta   90.00
_cell.angle_gamma   90.00
#
_symmetry.space_group_name_H-M   'P 1'
#
loop_
_entity.id
_entity.type
_entity.pdbx_description
1 polymer ?
#
loop_
_entity_poly.entity_id
_entity_poly.type
_entity_poly.pdbx_seq_one_letter_code
_entity_poly.pdbx_strand_id
1 'polypeptide(L)' 'MSGLKRKMQRQIQKNNGELTYKKVIARKMGCSVPELNKRLKRREKNLKEMEDNHNGKE' A
#
# COMPACT_ATOMS: atom_id res chain seq x y z
N MET A 1 -1.72 -25.04 3.66
CA MET A 1 -1.39 -24.11 4.78
C MET A 1 -2.61 -23.96 5.70
N SER A 2 -2.57 -24.55 6.91
CA SER A 2 -3.69 -24.48 7.86
C SER A 2 -4.00 -23.03 8.30
N GLY A 3 -5.25 -22.78 8.70
CA GLY A 3 -5.70 -21.43 9.10
C GLY A 3 -4.97 -20.86 10.32
N LEU A 4 -4.60 -21.73 11.28
CA LEU A 4 -3.86 -21.35 12.49
C LEU A 4 -2.47 -20.80 12.16
N LYS A 5 -1.73 -21.51 11.29
CA LYS A 5 -0.37 -21.14 10.88
C LYS A 5 -0.34 -19.75 10.22
N ARG A 6 -1.38 -19.40 9.45
CA ARG A 6 -1.55 -18.07 8.85
C ARG A 6 -1.83 -16.96 9.87
N LYS A 7 -2.59 -17.24 10.92
CA LYS A 7 -2.85 -16.26 12.01
C LYS A 7 -1.56 -15.98 12.78
N MET A 8 -0.80 -17.03 13.11
CA MET A 8 0.46 -16.92 13.85
C MET A 8 1.51 -16.14 13.06
N GLN A 9 1.70 -16.44 11.78
CA GLN A 9 2.62 -15.66 10.91
C GLN A 9 2.25 -14.18 10.82
N ARG A 10 0.95 -13.84 10.77
CA ARG A 10 0.52 -12.43 10.77
C ARG A 10 0.82 -11.74 12.09
N GLN A 11 0.72 -12.45 13.20
CA GLN A 11 1.02 -11.87 14.51
C GLN A 11 2.53 -11.61 14.66
N ILE A 12 3.36 -12.54 14.22
CA ILE A 12 4.83 -12.37 14.16
C ILE A 12 5.19 -11.16 13.28
N GLN A 13 4.61 -11.07 12.08
CA GLN A 13 4.82 -9.92 11.18
C GLN A 13 4.36 -8.59 11.81
N LYS A 14 3.26 -8.56 12.56
CA LYS A 14 2.83 -7.35 13.28
C LYS A 14 3.84 -6.95 14.35
N ASN A 15 4.28 -7.90 15.16
CA ASN A 15 5.19 -7.67 16.27
C ASN A 15 6.57 -7.19 15.76
N ASN A 16 7.01 -7.68 14.60
CA ASN A 16 8.27 -7.30 13.97
C ASN A 16 8.16 -6.01 13.12
N GLY A 17 6.99 -5.37 13.06
CA GLY A 17 6.75 -4.23 12.15
C GLY A 17 6.73 -4.59 10.65
N GLU A 18 6.87 -5.87 10.33
CA GLU A 18 7.01 -6.44 9.00
C GLU A 18 5.65 -6.79 8.33
N LEU A 19 4.54 -6.48 9.01
CA LEU A 19 3.21 -6.69 8.45
C LEU A 19 3.08 -5.79 7.23
N THR A 20 3.15 -6.42 6.04
CA THR A 20 3.01 -5.75 4.73
C THR A 20 2.01 -4.61 4.82
N TYR A 21 2.53 -3.38 4.97
CA TYR A 21 1.79 -2.16 5.26
C TYR A 21 0.60 -1.98 4.29
N LYS A 22 0.79 -2.43 3.04
CA LYS A 22 -0.22 -2.54 1.99
C LYS A 22 -1.49 -3.30 2.39
N LYS A 23 -1.39 -4.41 3.13
CA LYS A 23 -2.58 -5.18 3.60
C LYS A 23 -3.36 -4.42 4.67
N VAL A 24 -2.67 -3.69 5.54
CA VAL A 24 -3.32 -2.88 6.58
C VAL A 24 -4.04 -1.69 5.96
N ILE A 25 -3.36 -0.97 5.06
CA ILE A 25 -3.96 0.14 4.33
C ILE A 25 -5.15 -0.34 3.51
N ALA A 26 -5.00 -1.42 2.74
CA ALA A 26 -6.08 -1.94 1.91
C ALA A 26 -7.33 -2.25 2.76
N ARG A 27 -7.13 -2.87 3.94
CA ARG A 27 -8.22 -3.09 4.90
C ARG A 27 -8.84 -1.80 5.43
N LYS A 28 -8.03 -0.82 5.85
CA LYS A 28 -8.52 0.48 6.34
C LYS A 28 -9.27 1.26 5.26
N MET A 29 -8.86 1.13 4.00
CA MET A 29 -9.46 1.75 2.83
C MET A 29 -10.66 0.96 2.27
N GLY A 30 -11.00 -0.19 2.86
CA GLY A 30 -12.08 -1.05 2.38
C GLY A 30 -11.87 -1.61 0.97
N CYS A 31 -10.62 -1.78 0.52
CA CYS A 31 -10.30 -2.25 -0.83
C CYS A 31 -9.33 -3.44 -0.84
N SER A 32 -9.16 -4.06 -2.00
CA SER A 32 -8.20 -5.15 -2.19
C SER A 32 -6.76 -4.60 -2.31
N VAL A 33 -5.76 -5.42 -1.98
CA VAL A 33 -4.34 -5.03 -2.16
C VAL A 33 -3.99 -4.69 -3.62
N PRO A 34 -4.45 -5.44 -4.64
CA PRO A 34 -4.25 -5.06 -6.04
C PRO A 34 -4.85 -3.69 -6.38
N GLU A 35 -6.02 -3.38 -5.84
CA GLU A 35 -6.67 -2.09 -6.06
C GLU A 35 -5.93 -0.95 -5.37
N LEU A 36 -5.46 -1.16 -4.14
CA LEU A 36 -4.57 -0.22 -3.46
C LEU A 36 -3.32 0.07 -4.29
N ASN A 37 -2.68 -0.96 -4.86
CA ASN A 37 -1.50 -0.78 -5.72
C ASN A 37 -1.84 0.06 -6.98
N LYS A 38 -3.01 -0.15 -7.60
CA LYS A 38 -3.46 0.68 -8.74
C LYS A 38 -3.70 2.14 -8.33
N ARG A 39 -4.23 2.39 -7.12
CA ARG A 39 -4.43 3.75 -6.59
C ARG A 39 -3.10 4.44 -6.29
N LEU A 40 -2.14 3.73 -5.70
CA LEU A 40 -0.81 4.26 -5.41
C LEU A 40 -0.05 4.63 -6.70
N LYS A 41 -0.07 3.76 -7.72
CA LYS A 41 0.55 4.06 -9.03
C LYS A 41 -0.06 5.29 -9.70
N ARG A 42 -1.39 5.46 -9.63
CA ARG A 42 -2.06 6.67 -10.14
C ARG A 42 -1.64 7.92 -9.38
N ARG A 43 -1.57 7.83 -8.05
CA ARG A 43 -1.16 8.96 -7.20
C ARG A 43 0.29 9.40 -7.49
N GLU A 44 1.19 8.43 -7.65
CA GLU A 44 2.58 8.65 -8.03
C GLU A 44 2.70 9.33 -9.40
N LYS A 45 1.94 8.86 -10.41
CA LYS A 45 1.89 9.49 -11.72
C LYS A 45 1.39 10.94 -11.65
N ASN A 46 0.28 11.19 -10.93
CA ASN A 46 -0.28 12.54 -10.79
C ASN A 46 0.65 13.50 -10.03
N LEU A 47 1.36 13.01 -9.01
CA LEU A 47 2.37 13.78 -8.28
C LEU A 47 3.50 14.21 -9.22
N LYS A 48 4.02 13.27 -10.01
CA LYS A 48 5.06 13.54 -10.99
C LYS A 48 4.61 14.55 -12.04
N GLU A 49 3.40 14.41 -12.58
CA GLU A 49 2.84 15.38 -13.53
C GLU A 49 2.67 16.77 -12.90
N MET A 50 2.35 16.88 -11.60
CA MET A 50 2.31 18.20 -10.93
C MET A 50 3.70 18.78 -10.70
N GLU A 51 4.70 17.97 -10.36
CA GLU A 51 6.10 18.39 -10.23
C GLU A 51 6.63 18.91 -11.59
N ASP A 52 6.40 18.16 -12.66
CA ASP A 52 6.81 18.53 -14.02
C ASP A 52 6.13 19.84 -14.49
N ASN A 53 4.85 20.04 -14.17
CA ASN A 53 4.11 21.26 -14.50
C ASN A 53 4.55 22.48 -13.68
N HIS A 54 5.11 22.29 -12.48
CA HIS A 54 5.60 23.39 -11.65
C HIS A 54 6.98 23.89 -12.09
N ASN A 55 7.76 23.04 -12.77
CA ASN A 55 9.05 23.39 -13.39
C ASN A 55 8.91 24.05 -14.77
N GLY A 56 7.70 24.17 -15.32
CA GLY A 56 7.43 24.81 -16.62
C GLY A 56 7.00 26.28 -16.55
N LYS A 57 7.10 26.92 -15.38
CA LYS A 57 6.86 28.36 -15.21
C LYS A 57 8.16 29.07 -14.82
N GLU A 58 9.03 29.26 -15.82
CA GLU A 58 9.97 30.39 -15.87
C GLU A 58 9.75 31.14 -17.19
#